data_AF-A0A396MMS1-F1
#
_entry.id   AF-A0A396MMS1-F1
#
_cell.length_a   1.000
_cell.length_b   1.000
_cell.length_c   1.000
_cell.angle_alpha   90.00
_cell.angle_beta   90.00
_cell.angle_gamma   90.00
#
_symmetry.space_group_name_H-M   'P 1'
#
loop_
_entity.id
_entity.type
_entity.pdbx_description
1 polymer ?
#
loop_
_entity_poly.entity_id
_entity_poly.type
_entity_poly.pdbx_seq_one_letter_code
_entity_poly.pdbx_strand_id
1 'polypeptide(L)'
;MKKLQAILKGRIFADMMFELREKQVKTALTVAKNDIEEQEAEATIKYEELCKKLGDKEVDYKSTFNEMLKCKENIRKSQETRIALKEIEDDMNSDVQLDKEDSINGE
;
A
#
# COMPACT_ATOMS: atom_id res chain seq x y z
N MET A 1 -10.45 19.34 -41.99
CA MET A 1 -9.18 19.07 -41.26
C MET A 1 -9.18 19.52 -39.79
N LYS A 2 -9.57 20.76 -39.43
CA LYS A 2 -9.51 21.25 -38.03
C LYS A 2 -10.26 20.39 -36.98
N LYS A 3 -11.44 19.86 -37.33
CA LYS A 3 -12.22 18.96 -36.44
C LYS A 3 -11.48 17.66 -36.10
N LEU A 4 -10.89 17.02 -37.12
CA LEU A 4 -10.11 15.79 -36.94
C LEU A 4 -8.89 16.03 -36.04
N GLN A 5 -8.19 17.16 -36.23
CA GLN A 5 -7.06 17.53 -35.38
C GLN A 5 -7.47 17.77 -33.92
N ALA A 6 -8.64 18.36 -33.68
CA ALA A 6 -9.15 18.56 -32.32
C ALA A 6 -9.47 17.22 -31.62
N ILE A 7 -10.10 16.28 -32.35
CA ILE A 7 -10.39 14.94 -31.86
C ILE A 7 -9.11 14.19 -31.49
N LEU A 8 -8.10 14.20 -32.38
CA LEU A 8 -6.82 13.54 -32.14
C LEU A 8 -6.09 14.13 -30.92
N LYS A 9 -6.08 15.46 -30.76
CA LYS A 9 -5.52 16.12 -29.57
C LYS A 9 -6.26 15.75 -28.29
N GLY A 10 -7.59 15.66 -28.34
CA GLY A 10 -8.39 15.23 -27.20
C GLY A 10 -8.07 13.81 -26.75
N ARG A 11 -7.88 12.89 -27.71
CA ARG A 11 -7.45 11.51 -27.42
C ARG A 11 -6.08 11.46 -26.73
N ILE A 12 -5.07 12.14 -27.30
CA ILE A 12 -3.72 12.19 -26.72
C ILE A 12 -3.75 12.75 -25.28
N PHE A 13 -4.58 13.76 -25.05
CA PHE A 13 -4.75 14.32 -23.71
C PHE A 13 -5.38 13.31 -22.74
N ALA A 14 -6.42 12.59 -23.17
CA ALA A 14 -7.05 11.56 -22.35
C ALA A 14 -6.05 10.43 -22.00
N ASP A 15 -5.30 9.93 -22.99
CA ASP A 15 -4.27 8.90 -22.79
C ASP A 15 -3.24 9.36 -21.73
N MET A 16 -2.73 10.58 -21.85
CA MET A 16 -1.81 11.18 -20.88
C MET A 16 -2.41 11.29 -19.48
N MET A 17 -3.70 11.62 -19.35
CA MET A 17 -4.37 11.70 -18.07
C MET A 17 -4.51 10.33 -17.40
N PHE A 18 -4.75 9.26 -18.18
CA PHE A 18 -4.78 7.89 -17.65
C PHE A 18 -3.40 7.46 -17.15
N GLU A 19 -2.33 7.68 -17.92
CA GLU A 19 -0.96 7.38 -17.51
C GLU A 19 -0.57 8.13 -16.20
N LEU A 20 -0.95 9.41 -16.09
CA LEU A 20 -0.72 10.19 -14.88
C LEU A 20 -1.45 9.61 -13.67
N ARG A 21 -2.69 9.16 -13.84
CA ARG A 21 -3.46 8.54 -12.77
C ARG A 21 -2.86 7.20 -12.34
N GLU A 22 -2.48 6.35 -13.29
CA GLU A 22 -1.82 5.09 -13.01
C GLU A 22 -0.55 5.31 -12.18
N LYS A 23 0.28 6.28 -12.57
CA LYS A 23 1.50 6.65 -11.84
C LYS A 23 1.19 7.13 -10.42
N GLN A 24 0.14 7.92 -10.23
CA GLN A 24 -0.26 8.41 -8.90
C GLN A 24 -0.69 7.25 -7.99
N VAL A 25 -1.47 6.31 -8.51
CA VAL A 25 -1.90 5.11 -7.75
C VAL A 25 -0.69 4.26 -7.35
N LYS A 26 0.21 3.96 -8.30
CA LYS A 26 1.44 3.21 -8.03
C LYS A 26 2.31 3.90 -6.98
N THR A 27 2.44 5.22 -7.07
CA THR A 27 3.21 6.02 -6.09
C THR A 27 2.59 5.92 -4.69
N ALA A 28 1.27 6.07 -4.58
CA ALA A 28 0.58 5.96 -3.30
C ALA A 28 0.72 4.55 -2.70
N LEU A 29 0.68 3.51 -3.52
CA LEU A 29 0.88 2.13 -3.10
C LEU A 29 2.30 1.90 -2.56
N THR A 30 3.32 2.43 -3.23
CA THR A 30 4.71 2.36 -2.76
C THR A 30 4.89 3.09 -1.43
N VAL A 31 4.31 4.28 -1.27
CA VAL A 31 4.37 5.03 -0.01
C VAL A 31 3.72 4.22 1.12
N ALA A 32 2.50 3.70 0.89
CA ALA A 32 1.81 2.89 1.89
C ALA A 32 2.61 1.64 2.31
N LYS A 33 3.31 0.99 1.38
CA LYS A 33 4.18 -0.15 1.70
C LYS A 33 5.36 0.26 2.58
N ASN A 34 6.05 1.33 2.22
CA ASN A 34 7.19 1.84 3.00
C ASN A 34 6.76 2.22 4.42
N ASP A 35 5.62 2.93 4.55
CA ASP A 35 5.09 3.36 5.85
C ASP A 35 4.78 2.15 6.76
N ILE A 36 4.21 1.08 6.20
CA ILE A 36 3.89 -0.13 6.95
C ILE A 36 5.14 -0.92 7.35
N GLU A 37 6.17 -0.95 6.49
CA GLU A 37 7.47 -1.53 6.81
C GLU A 37 8.17 -0.78 7.94
N GLU A 38 8.14 0.55 7.92
CA GLU A 38 8.69 1.39 8.98
C GLU A 38 7.96 1.15 10.31
N GLN A 39 6.62 1.14 10.30
CA GLN A 39 5.82 0.87 11.50
C GLN A 39 6.11 -0.51 12.11
N GLU A 40 6.28 -1.55 11.29
CA GLU A 40 6.65 -2.88 11.80
C GLU A 40 8.05 -2.89 12.40
N ALA A 41 9.02 -2.24 11.74
CA ALA A 41 10.39 -2.15 12.22
C ALA A 41 10.46 -1.41 13.56
N GLU A 42 9.82 -0.25 13.67
CA GLU A 42 9.75 0.53 14.92
C GLU A 42 9.09 -0.26 16.05
N ALA A 43 7.97 -0.93 15.78
CA ALA A 43 7.28 -1.75 16.77
C ALA A 43 8.14 -2.95 17.22
N THR A 44 8.91 -3.54 16.30
CA THR A 44 9.83 -4.64 16.59
C THR A 44 10.98 -4.18 17.47
N ILE A 45 11.64 -3.07 17.10
CA ILE A 45 12.73 -2.47 17.88
C ILE A 45 12.24 -2.14 19.30
N LYS A 46 11.09 -1.48 19.41
CA LYS A 46 10.50 -1.13 20.70
C LYS A 46 10.17 -2.37 21.55
N TYR A 47 9.66 -3.43 20.94
CA TYR A 47 9.39 -4.68 21.64
C TYR A 47 10.68 -5.29 22.20
N GLU A 48 11.77 -5.30 21.43
CA GLU A 48 13.07 -5.79 21.88
C GLU A 48 13.65 -4.95 23.03
N GLU A 49 13.50 -3.63 22.98
CA GLU A 49 13.88 -2.74 24.09
C GLU A 49 13.09 -3.05 25.37
N LEU A 50 11.78 -3.30 25.25
CA LEU A 50 10.93 -3.69 26.38
C LEU A 50 11.35 -5.06 26.94
N CYS A 51 11.73 -6.01 26.09
CA CYS A 51 12.30 -7.28 26.53
C CYS A 51 13.58 -7.09 27.36
N LYS A 52 14.47 -6.18 26.97
CA LYS A 52 15.67 -5.86 27.74
C LYS A 52 15.31 -5.27 29.10
N LYS A 53 14.33 -4.35 29.16
CA LYS A 53 13.85 -3.72 30.41
C LYS A 53 13.33 -4.74 31.42
N LEU A 54 12.80 -5.88 31.00
CA LEU A 54 12.32 -6.91 31.94
C LEU A 54 13.42 -7.48 32.85
N GLY A 55 14.70 -7.32 32.48
CA GLY A 55 15.85 -7.70 33.29
C GLY A 55 16.31 -6.66 34.32
N ASP A 56 15.70 -5.47 34.34
CA ASP A 56 16.07 -4.39 35.26
C ASP A 56 15.58 -4.65 36.69
N LYS A 57 16.21 -4.00 37.68
CA LYS A 57 15.89 -4.19 39.11
C LYS A 57 14.53 -3.60 39.50
N GLU A 58 14.10 -2.54 38.82
CA GLU A 58 12.86 -1.82 39.10
C GLU A 58 12.01 -1.75 37.83
N VAL A 59 11.09 -2.70 37.68
CA VAL A 59 10.24 -2.83 36.50
C VAL A 59 8.78 -2.80 36.93
N ASP A 60 8.01 -1.85 36.36
CA ASP A 60 6.56 -1.95 36.37
C ASP A 60 6.11 -2.97 35.32
N TYR A 61 6.08 -4.23 35.71
CA TYR A 61 5.71 -5.33 34.83
C TYR A 61 4.34 -5.15 34.18
N LYS A 62 3.37 -4.54 34.89
CA LYS A 62 2.04 -4.35 34.34
C LYS A 62 2.08 -3.35 33.20
N SER A 63 2.75 -2.21 33.38
CA SER A 63 2.91 -1.22 32.31
C SER A 63 3.72 -1.79 31.15
N THR A 64 4.85 -2.45 31.44
CA THR A 64 5.73 -3.05 30.42
C THR A 64 4.99 -4.09 29.58
N PHE A 65 4.24 -5.01 30.19
CA PHE A 65 3.48 -6.01 29.44
C PHE A 65 2.38 -5.39 28.57
N ASN A 66 1.69 -4.35 29.06
CA ASN A 66 0.70 -3.64 28.24
C ASN A 66 1.34 -2.96 27.02
N GLU A 67 2.54 -2.40 27.16
CA GLU A 67 3.28 -1.84 26.03
C GLU A 67 3.77 -2.91 25.05
N MET A 68 4.25 -4.04 25.56
CA MET A 68 4.66 -5.18 24.73
C MET A 68 3.49 -5.73 23.90
N LEU A 69 2.30 -5.85 24.51
CA LEU A 69 1.07 -6.26 23.81
C LEU A 69 0.71 -5.28 22.68
N LYS A 70 0.83 -3.97 22.91
CA LYS A 70 0.62 -2.96 21.87
C LYS A 70 1.61 -3.12 20.72
N CYS A 71 2.88 -3.36 21.01
CA CYS A 71 3.89 -3.58 19.96
C CYS A 71 3.56 -4.83 19.14
N LYS A 72 3.18 -5.94 19.78
CA LYS A 72 2.75 -7.17 19.08
C LYS A 72 1.52 -6.95 18.20
N GLU A 73 0.54 -6.21 18.69
CA GLU A 73 -0.66 -5.87 17.93
C GLU A 73 -0.34 -4.99 16.71
N ASN A 74 0.58 -4.03 16.85
CA ASN A 74 1.04 -3.21 15.73
C ASN A 74 1.77 -4.05 14.68
N ILE A 75 2.69 -4.91 15.09
CA ILE A 75 3.39 -5.84 14.18
C ILE A 75 2.39 -6.70 13.40
N ARG A 76 1.40 -7.29 14.10
CA ARG A 76 0.35 -8.10 13.48
C ARG A 76 -0.43 -7.30 12.42
N LYS A 77 -0.89 -6.10 12.77
CA LYS A 77 -1.64 -5.22 11.85
C LYS A 77 -0.81 -4.79 10.64
N SER A 78 0.47 -4.48 10.83
CA SER A 78 1.37 -4.15 9.72
C SER A 78 1.52 -5.34 8.76
N GLN A 79 1.66 -6.56 9.29
CA GLN A 79 1.75 -7.77 8.47
C GLN A 79 0.46 -8.04 7.68
N GLU A 80 -0.70 -7.91 8.32
CA GLU A 80 -2.01 -8.04 7.64
C GLU A 80 -2.18 -6.98 6.54
N THR A 81 -1.79 -5.74 6.83
CA THR A 81 -1.86 -4.64 5.86
C THR A 81 -0.91 -4.87 4.69
N ARG A 82 0.30 -5.39 4.93
CA ARG A 82 1.26 -5.74 3.87
C ARG A 82 0.69 -6.77 2.91
N ILE A 83 -0.02 -7.79 3.42
CA ILE A 83 -0.68 -8.80 2.58
C ILE A 83 -1.73 -8.13 1.70
N ALA A 84 -2.61 -7.31 2.28
CA ALA A 84 -3.63 -6.59 1.51
C ALA A 84 -3.04 -5.66 0.44
N LEU A 85 -1.96 -4.93 0.76
CA LEU A 85 -1.26 -4.08 -0.21
C LEU A 85 -0.63 -4.88 -1.35
N LYS A 86 -0.17 -6.10 -1.07
CA LYS A 86 0.34 -7.01 -2.10
C LYS A 86 -0.78 -7.52 -3.00
N GLU A 87 -1.93 -7.91 -2.44
CA GLU A 87 -3.10 -8.32 -3.23
C GLU A 87 -3.56 -7.21 -4.18
N ILE A 88 -3.56 -5.95 -3.72
CA ILE A 88 -3.87 -4.78 -4.57
C ILE A 88 -2.82 -4.62 -5.68
N GLU A 89 -1.54 -4.78 -5.37
CA GLU A 89 -0.48 -4.69 -6.39
C GLU A 89 -0.61 -5.80 -7.45
N ASP A 90 -0.89 -7.02 -7.01
CA ASP A 90 -1.04 -8.18 -7.89
C ASP A 90 -2.27 -7.99 -8.80
N ASP A 91 -3.39 -7.49 -8.27
CA ASP A 91 -4.59 -7.14 -9.05
C ASP A 91 -4.29 -6.07 -10.11
N MET A 92 -3.59 -5.00 -9.72
CA MET A 92 -3.18 -3.91 -10.62
C MET A 92 -2.25 -4.36 -11.74
N ASN A 93 -1.41 -5.37 -11.49
CA ASN A 93 -0.47 -5.91 -12.48
C ASN A 93 -1.05 -7.10 -13.25
N SER A 94 -2.24 -7.57 -12.91
CA SER A 94 -2.90 -8.65 -13.63
C SER A 94 -3.37 -8.16 -15.01
N ASP A 95 -3.16 -8.99 -16.03
CA ASP A 95 -3.70 -8.71 -17.36
C ASP A 95 -5.24 -8.77 -17.28
N VAL A 96 -5.90 -7.62 -17.44
CA VAL A 96 -7.36 -7.57 -17.52
C VAL A 96 -7.79 -8.31 -18.79
N GLN A 97 -8.31 -9.52 -18.65
CA GLN A 97 -9.11 -10.15 -19.71
C GLN A 97 -10.45 -9.43 -19.73
N LEU A 98 -10.57 -8.39 -20.56
CA LEU A 98 -11.87 -7.79 -20.85
C LEU A 98 -12.70 -8.86 -21.57
N ASP A 99 -13.81 -9.27 -20.96
CA ASP A 99 -14.76 -10.15 -21.61
C ASP A 99 -15.25 -9.48 -22.90
N LYS A 100 -15.40 -10.27 -23.97
CA LYS A 100 -15.75 -9.77 -25.32
C LYS A 100 -17.07 -9.00 -25.37
N GLU A 101 -17.91 -9.08 -24.33
CA GLU A 101 -19.16 -8.32 -24.22
C GLU A 101 -18.95 -6.85 -23.82
N ASP A 102 -17.80 -6.49 -23.21
CA ASP A 102 -17.42 -5.10 -22.89
C ASP A 102 -16.62 -4.43 -24.02
N SER A 103 -16.34 -5.18 -25.09
CA SER A 103 -15.80 -4.61 -26.31
C SER A 103 -16.92 -3.83 -27.00
N ILE A 104 -16.88 -2.49 -26.89
CA ILE A 104 -17.72 -1.61 -27.72
C ILE A 104 -17.59 -2.10 -29.16
N ASN A 105 -18.70 -2.59 -29.72
CA ASN A 105 -18.82 -3.00 -31.12
C ASN A 105 -18.40 -1.82 -32.00
N GLY A 106 -17.13 -1.78 -32.38
CA GLY A 106 -16.61 -0.95 -33.44
C GLY A 106 -16.72 -1.75 -34.74
N GLU A 107 -17.89 -1.66 -35.37
CA GLU A 107 -18.01 -1.81 -36.83
C GLU A 107 -17.22 -0.71 -37.55
#